data_AF-A0A4S2VLM1-F1
#
_entry.id   AF-A0A4S2VLM1-F1
#
_cell.length_a   1.000
_cell.length_b   1.000
_cell.length_c   1.000
_cell.angle_alpha   90.00
_cell.angle_beta   90.00
_cell.angle_gamma   90.00
#
_symmetry.space_group_name_H-M   'P 1'
#
loop_
_entity.id
_entity.type
_entity.pdbx_description
1 polymer ?
#
loop_
_entity_poly.entity_id
_entity_poly.type
_entity_poly.pdbx_seq_one_letter_code
_entity_poly.pdbx_strand_id
1 'polypeptide(L)'
;MAAAEASAEASPWAAPPAPPKDRRALRAALRWTAAVAVFAAVGAGVAYGITVPERTDVPGLSTEGDGRWTFPKLSQPALPAGAPLPQGPDNKDGTHYAQLTGLLLPAPRGAGADDAVKADKDGAVPVDSFLEEYAPEAREKLKTSLEWDGLRQIVGRGWTMPDGTRTHVYLLRFHSSGFVDAFKGCDANAQLNGVSALDLDDVWSKAKGTQMNSTALDFPGAAYFDGTDLSVYQEMKPVTGEEQTKVGCLRTGDVLGMVIQSRKGEVAPVPFHQTVILQSQLLS
;
A
#
# COMPACT_ATOMS: atom_id res chain seq x y z
N MET A 1 92.59 -63.88 65.35
CA MET A 1 92.91 -64.64 64.13
C MET A 1 91.60 -65.15 63.56
N ALA A 2 91.47 -65.11 62.23
CA ALA A 2 90.33 -65.49 61.38
C ALA A 2 89.22 -64.43 61.19
N ALA A 3 89.16 -63.94 59.95
CA ALA A 3 88.16 -63.11 59.31
C ALA A 3 87.09 -63.97 58.60
N ALA A 4 85.91 -63.41 58.33
CA ALA A 4 85.03 -63.75 57.19
C ALA A 4 83.94 -62.65 57.11
N GLU A 5 84.06 -61.71 56.20
CA GLU A 5 83.57 -61.71 54.81
C GLU A 5 82.09 -61.30 54.68
N ALA A 6 81.91 -60.13 54.10
CA ALA A 6 80.64 -59.54 53.72
C ALA A 6 80.11 -60.21 52.44
N SER A 7 78.83 -60.56 52.42
CA SER A 7 78.07 -60.78 51.19
C SER A 7 77.02 -59.69 51.06
N ALA A 8 77.24 -58.80 50.10
CA ALA A 8 76.26 -57.84 49.63
C ALA A 8 75.41 -58.52 48.55
N GLU A 9 74.13 -58.79 48.83
CA GLU A 9 73.15 -59.14 47.81
C GLU A 9 72.70 -57.88 47.06
N ALA A 10 72.85 -57.93 45.74
CA ALA A 10 72.46 -56.88 44.81
C ALA A 10 70.93 -56.78 44.71
N SER A 11 70.41 -55.56 44.86
CA SER A 11 68.99 -55.23 44.63
C SER A 11 68.70 -55.11 43.12
N PRO A 12 67.61 -55.71 42.59
CA PRO A 12 67.28 -55.60 41.18
C PRO A 12 66.70 -54.21 40.86
N TRP A 13 67.32 -53.54 39.88
CA TRP A 13 66.85 -52.26 39.35
C TRP A 13 65.46 -52.44 38.72
N ALA A 14 64.44 -51.80 39.29
CA ALA A 14 63.11 -51.73 38.68
C ALA A 14 63.14 -50.85 37.42
N ALA A 15 62.59 -51.34 36.31
CA ALA A 15 62.43 -50.56 35.09
C ALA A 15 61.52 -49.34 35.31
N PRO A 16 61.81 -48.17 34.73
CA PRO A 16 61.00 -46.98 34.92
C PRO A 16 59.62 -47.13 34.26
N PRO A 17 58.54 -46.62 34.90
CA PRO A 17 57.20 -46.70 34.35
C PRO A 17 57.05 -45.85 33.08
N ALA A 18 56.27 -46.35 32.11
CA ALA A 18 55.99 -45.66 30.85
C ALA A 18 55.30 -44.30 31.09
N PRO A 19 55.62 -43.26 30.29
CA PRO A 19 55.05 -41.93 30.47
C PRO A 19 53.52 -41.95 30.27
N PRO A 20 52.74 -41.24 31.10
CA PRO A 20 51.29 -41.22 30.98
C PRO A 20 50.87 -40.58 29.65
N LYS A 21 49.90 -41.21 28.95
CA LYS A 21 49.32 -40.67 27.70
C LYS A 21 48.86 -39.23 27.90
N ASP A 22 49.30 -38.34 27.00
CA ASP A 22 49.09 -36.90 27.14
C ASP A 22 47.65 -36.48 26.80
N ARG A 23 46.76 -36.70 27.77
CA ARG A 23 45.34 -36.31 27.72
C ARG A 23 45.15 -34.79 27.74
N ARG A 24 46.22 -33.99 27.88
CA ARG A 24 46.13 -32.53 27.96
C ARG A 24 45.82 -31.91 26.61
N ALA A 25 46.39 -32.43 25.52
CA ALA A 25 46.14 -31.95 24.15
C ALA A 25 44.68 -32.15 23.73
N LEU A 26 44.09 -33.33 24.02
CA LEU A 26 42.68 -33.63 23.76
C LEU A 26 41.74 -32.72 24.56
N ARG A 27 42.04 -32.47 25.83
CA ARG A 27 41.25 -31.53 26.66
C ARG A 27 41.36 -30.09 26.16
N ALA A 28 42.54 -29.68 25.69
CA ALA A 28 42.74 -28.36 25.10
C ALA A 28 41.92 -28.20 23.82
N ALA A 29 42.00 -29.17 22.90
CA ALA A 29 41.20 -29.18 21.67
C ALA A 29 39.70 -29.08 21.96
N LEU A 30 39.19 -29.89 22.90
CA LEU A 30 37.78 -29.89 23.28
C LEU A 30 37.32 -28.52 23.84
N ARG A 31 38.15 -27.89 24.69
CA ARG A 31 37.89 -26.56 25.25
C ARG A 31 37.83 -25.48 24.17
N TRP A 32 38.74 -25.54 23.20
CA TRP A 32 38.76 -24.58 22.10
C TRP A 32 37.57 -24.78 21.16
N THR A 33 37.19 -26.01 20.83
CA THR A 33 35.95 -26.26 20.07
C THR A 33 34.71 -25.80 20.81
N ALA A 34 34.63 -26.00 22.12
CA ALA A 34 33.52 -25.50 22.92
C ALA A 34 33.45 -23.96 22.91
N ALA A 35 34.59 -23.28 23.05
CA ALA A 35 34.66 -21.83 22.97
C ALA A 35 34.20 -21.32 21.60
N VAL A 36 34.71 -21.91 20.50
CA VAL A 36 34.31 -21.55 19.13
C VAL A 36 32.81 -21.77 18.92
N ALA A 37 32.26 -22.89 19.40
CA ALA A 37 30.83 -23.18 19.27
C ALA A 37 29.98 -22.16 20.03
N VAL A 38 30.39 -21.75 21.23
CA VAL A 38 29.70 -20.70 22.01
C VAL A 38 29.77 -19.36 21.28
N PHE A 39 30.94 -18.94 20.81
CA PHE A 39 31.07 -17.69 20.07
C PHE A 39 30.27 -17.70 18.77
N ALA A 40 30.24 -18.82 18.05
CA ALA A 40 29.44 -18.96 16.84
C ALA A 40 27.93 -18.88 17.15
N ALA A 41 27.46 -19.57 18.20
CA ALA A 41 26.06 -19.56 18.59
C ALA A 41 25.60 -18.18 19.08
N VAL A 42 26.40 -17.53 19.93
CA VAL A 42 26.10 -16.17 20.43
C VAL A 42 26.18 -15.17 19.29
N GLY A 43 27.22 -15.22 18.45
CA GLY A 43 27.37 -14.32 17.30
C GLY A 43 26.22 -14.44 16.31
N ALA A 44 25.84 -15.67 15.95
CA ALA A 44 24.70 -15.93 15.07
C ALA A 44 23.37 -15.50 15.71
N GLY A 45 23.18 -15.75 17.01
CA GLY A 45 21.99 -15.33 17.74
C GLY A 45 21.83 -13.80 17.81
N VAL A 46 22.93 -13.09 18.08
CA VAL A 46 22.94 -11.62 18.09
C VAL A 46 22.71 -11.07 16.68
N ALA A 47 23.38 -11.62 15.66
CA ALA A 47 23.16 -11.22 14.28
C ALA A 47 21.69 -11.41 13.88
N TYR A 48 21.12 -12.60 14.09
CA TYR A 48 19.71 -12.90 13.82
C TYR A 48 18.76 -11.98 14.58
N GLY A 49 19.02 -11.73 15.87
CA GLY A 49 18.20 -10.85 16.70
C GLY A 49 18.23 -9.38 16.27
N ILE A 50 19.23 -8.93 15.52
CA ILE A 50 19.34 -7.56 15.01
C ILE A 50 18.87 -7.47 13.56
N THR A 51 19.14 -8.47 12.72
CA THR A 51 18.90 -8.36 11.26
C THR A 51 17.53 -8.83 10.81
N VAL A 52 16.83 -9.63 11.62
CA VAL A 52 15.53 -10.20 11.26
C VAL A 52 14.35 -9.30 11.62
N PRO A 53 14.30 -8.65 12.81
CA PRO A 53 13.19 -7.78 13.14
C PRO A 53 13.13 -6.59 12.17
N GLU A 54 11.92 -6.22 11.75
CA GLU A 54 11.74 -4.94 11.06
C GLU A 54 12.09 -3.81 12.02
N ARG A 55 12.63 -2.70 11.49
CA ARG A 55 13.05 -1.54 12.31
C ARG A 55 11.94 -1.06 13.26
N THR A 56 10.68 -1.21 12.83
CA THR A 56 9.47 -0.86 13.58
C THR A 56 9.22 -1.72 14.81
N ASP A 57 9.75 -2.95 14.84
CA ASP A 57 9.51 -3.92 15.91
C ASP A 57 10.62 -3.88 16.98
N VAL A 58 11.64 -3.05 16.79
CA VAL A 58 12.72 -2.86 17.75
C VAL A 58 12.30 -1.82 18.81
N PRO A 59 12.30 -2.18 20.11
CA PRO A 59 11.96 -1.26 21.18
C PRO A 59 12.79 0.03 21.12
N GLY A 60 12.13 1.19 21.12
CA GLY A 60 12.79 2.50 21.01
C GLY A 60 13.10 2.97 19.58
N LEU A 61 12.84 2.13 18.57
CA LEU A 61 12.90 2.48 17.14
C LEU A 61 11.55 2.34 16.41
N SER A 62 10.50 1.95 17.14
CA SER A 62 9.13 1.92 16.61
C SER A 62 8.73 3.30 16.12
N THR A 63 8.52 3.44 14.82
CA THR A 63 7.90 4.63 14.25
C THR A 63 6.40 4.52 14.44
N GLU A 64 5.76 5.58 14.91
CA GLU A 64 4.30 5.69 14.83
C GLU A 64 3.87 5.50 13.36
N GLY A 65 2.73 4.83 13.16
CA GLY A 65 2.20 4.60 11.82
C GLY A 65 1.98 5.94 11.11
N ASP A 66 2.36 6.02 9.84
CA ASP A 66 2.24 7.24 9.02
C ASP A 66 0.78 7.55 8.60
N GLY A 67 -0.20 6.84 9.16
CA GLY A 67 -1.62 7.00 8.87
C GLY A 67 -2.09 6.29 7.60
N ARG A 68 -1.21 5.59 6.88
CA ARG A 68 -1.59 4.84 5.68
C ARG A 68 -2.36 3.58 6.00
N TRP A 69 -3.27 3.23 5.08
CA TRP A 69 -3.94 1.94 5.12
C TRP A 69 -3.13 0.87 4.39
N THR A 70 -3.30 -0.37 4.84
CA THR A 70 -2.65 -1.52 4.20
C THR A 70 -3.54 -2.06 3.10
N PHE A 71 -3.21 -1.75 1.84
CA PHE A 71 -3.89 -2.34 0.69
C PHE A 71 -3.27 -3.69 0.30
N PRO A 72 -4.05 -4.63 -0.25
CA PRO A 72 -3.52 -5.79 -0.93
C PRO A 72 -2.54 -5.38 -2.05
N LYS A 73 -1.62 -6.29 -2.41
CA LYS A 73 -0.72 -6.06 -3.55
C LYS A 73 -1.54 -5.82 -4.81
N LEU A 74 -1.34 -4.66 -5.45
CA LEU A 74 -2.01 -4.32 -6.69
C LEU A 74 -1.37 -5.06 -7.87
N SER A 75 -2.20 -5.45 -8.82
CA SER A 75 -1.79 -6.02 -10.09
C SER A 75 -2.72 -5.50 -11.17
N GLN A 76 -2.16 -5.05 -12.28
CA GLN A 76 -2.97 -4.69 -13.44
C GLN A 76 -3.61 -5.95 -14.05
N PRO A 77 -4.89 -5.88 -14.47
CA PRO A 77 -5.54 -6.99 -15.14
C PRO A 77 -4.88 -7.26 -16.49
N ALA A 78 -4.88 -8.53 -16.91
CA ALA A 78 -4.39 -8.89 -18.24
C ALA A 78 -5.25 -8.24 -19.33
N LEU A 79 -4.58 -7.66 -20.33
CA LEU A 79 -5.27 -7.07 -21.48
C LEU A 79 -5.69 -8.15 -22.48
N PRO A 80 -6.77 -7.91 -23.25
CA PRO A 80 -7.08 -8.72 -24.43
C PRO A 80 -5.87 -8.79 -25.37
N ALA A 81 -5.71 -9.93 -26.05
CA ALA A 81 -4.58 -10.13 -26.96
C ALA A 81 -4.57 -9.06 -28.07
N GLY A 82 -3.43 -8.38 -28.23
CA GLY A 82 -3.25 -7.30 -29.22
C GLY A 82 -3.83 -5.95 -28.81
N ALA A 83 -4.47 -5.82 -27.64
CA ALA A 83 -4.91 -4.53 -27.14
C ALA A 83 -3.72 -3.69 -26.63
N PRO A 84 -3.64 -2.40 -26.98
CA PRO A 84 -2.59 -1.53 -26.48
C PRO A 84 -2.86 -1.13 -25.02
N LEU A 85 -1.80 -0.68 -24.33
CA LEU A 85 -1.93 -0.05 -23.01
C LEU A 85 -2.70 1.28 -23.11
N PRO A 86 -3.40 1.74 -22.05
CA PRO A 86 -4.09 3.03 -22.04
C PRO A 86 -3.18 4.19 -22.47
N GLN A 87 -1.97 4.27 -21.93
CA GLN A 87 -0.99 5.34 -22.21
C GLN A 87 0.05 4.94 -23.28
N GLY A 88 -0.25 3.91 -24.09
CA GLY A 88 0.65 3.43 -25.14
C GLY A 88 0.65 4.33 -26.38
N PRO A 89 1.76 4.41 -27.15
CA PRO A 89 1.83 5.22 -28.38
C PRO A 89 0.81 4.80 -29.44
N ASP A 90 0.37 3.54 -29.40
CA ASP A 90 -0.60 2.95 -30.32
C ASP A 90 -2.06 3.15 -29.86
N ASN A 91 -2.29 3.84 -28.73
CA ASN A 91 -3.62 4.11 -28.14
C ASN A 91 -3.86 5.60 -27.95
N LYS A 92 -4.01 6.33 -29.06
CA LYS A 92 -4.17 7.80 -29.02
C LYS A 92 -5.42 8.28 -28.27
N ASP A 93 -6.45 7.45 -28.22
CA ASP A 93 -7.71 7.77 -27.56
C ASP A 93 -7.71 7.41 -26.06
N GLY A 94 -6.62 6.80 -25.56
CA GLY A 94 -6.49 6.41 -24.15
C GLY A 94 -7.44 5.30 -23.71
N THR A 95 -7.97 4.50 -24.65
CA THR A 95 -9.04 3.54 -24.34
C THR A 95 -8.56 2.45 -23.39
N HIS A 96 -9.34 2.18 -22.34
CA HIS A 96 -9.08 1.12 -21.38
C HIS A 96 -9.66 -0.21 -21.89
N TYR A 97 -8.81 -1.06 -22.43
CA TYR A 97 -9.21 -2.39 -22.91
C TYR A 97 -9.34 -3.45 -21.81
N ALA A 98 -8.82 -3.17 -20.61
CA ALA A 98 -9.03 -4.02 -19.45
C ALA A 98 -10.51 -4.07 -19.02
N GLN A 99 -10.89 -5.17 -18.38
CA GLN A 99 -12.16 -5.24 -17.66
C GLN A 99 -12.16 -4.20 -16.54
N LEU A 100 -13.16 -3.32 -16.52
CA LEU A 100 -13.19 -2.14 -15.64
C LEU A 100 -13.16 -2.54 -14.15
N THR A 101 -13.76 -3.68 -13.81
CA THR A 101 -13.82 -4.23 -12.45
C THR A 101 -12.43 -4.67 -11.95
N GLY A 102 -11.53 -5.07 -12.86
CA GLY A 102 -10.14 -5.38 -12.55
C GLY A 102 -9.27 -4.14 -12.30
N LEU A 103 -9.80 -2.94 -12.60
CA LEU A 103 -9.15 -1.65 -12.35
C LEU A 103 -9.67 -0.99 -11.06
N LEU A 104 -10.64 -1.59 -10.35
CA LEU A 104 -11.13 -1.08 -9.08
C LEU A 104 -10.16 -1.42 -7.95
N LEU A 105 -9.75 -0.40 -7.20
CA LEU A 105 -8.93 -0.56 -6.01
C LEU A 105 -9.57 -1.56 -5.02
N PRO A 106 -8.82 -2.59 -4.56
CA PRO A 106 -9.30 -3.48 -3.51
C PRO A 106 -9.48 -2.72 -2.19
N ALA A 107 -10.42 -3.17 -1.35
CA ALA A 107 -10.56 -2.62 -0.02
C ALA A 107 -9.29 -2.88 0.80
N PRO A 108 -8.88 -1.93 1.67
CA PRO A 108 -7.74 -2.13 2.57
C PRO A 108 -8.05 -3.20 3.61
N ARG A 109 -6.98 -3.78 4.17
CA ARG A 109 -7.07 -4.81 5.21
C ARG A 109 -7.81 -4.25 6.43
N GLY A 110 -8.80 -5.01 6.91
CA GLY A 110 -9.60 -4.66 8.09
C GLY A 110 -10.83 -3.80 7.79
N ALA A 111 -11.06 -3.43 6.52
CA ALA A 111 -12.29 -2.74 6.14
C ALA A 111 -13.48 -3.71 6.04
N GLY A 112 -14.66 -3.23 6.45
CA GLY A 112 -15.94 -3.86 6.13
C GLY A 112 -16.46 -3.38 4.79
N ALA A 113 -17.19 -4.22 4.06
CA ALA A 113 -17.87 -3.79 2.83
C ALA A 113 -18.91 -2.70 3.14
N ASP A 114 -19.06 -1.73 2.24
CA ASP A 114 -20.12 -0.73 2.30
C ASP A 114 -21.14 -0.99 1.19
N ASP A 115 -22.32 -1.47 1.58
CA ASP A 115 -23.40 -1.84 0.67
C ASP A 115 -24.09 -0.62 0.05
N ALA A 116 -23.77 0.61 0.49
CA ALA A 116 -24.32 1.84 -0.09
C ALA A 116 -24.00 2.01 -1.58
N VAL A 117 -22.86 1.47 -2.04
CA VAL A 117 -22.45 1.48 -3.46
C VAL A 117 -23.37 0.62 -4.33
N LYS A 118 -24.08 -0.37 -3.75
CA LYS A 118 -25.04 -1.23 -4.46
C LYS A 118 -24.49 -1.89 -5.73
N ALA A 119 -23.19 -2.22 -5.70
CA ALA A 119 -22.57 -2.99 -6.77
C ALA A 119 -23.11 -4.43 -6.77
N ASP A 120 -23.37 -4.97 -7.96
CA ASP A 120 -23.73 -6.37 -8.10
C ASP A 120 -22.52 -7.31 -7.89
N LYS A 121 -22.73 -8.62 -8.06
CA LYS A 121 -21.69 -9.63 -7.89
C LYS A 121 -20.48 -9.45 -8.82
N ASP A 122 -20.67 -8.78 -9.95
CA ASP A 122 -19.64 -8.51 -10.95
C ASP A 122 -19.03 -7.12 -10.73
N GLY A 123 -19.52 -6.34 -9.76
CA GLY A 123 -19.05 -4.99 -9.43
C GLY A 123 -19.75 -3.88 -10.21
N ALA A 124 -20.76 -4.20 -11.02
CA ALA A 124 -21.49 -3.20 -11.80
C ALA A 124 -22.45 -2.41 -10.89
N VAL A 125 -22.53 -1.10 -11.11
CA VAL A 125 -23.36 -0.20 -10.32
C VAL A 125 -24.45 0.40 -11.23
N PRO A 126 -25.73 0.32 -10.85
CA PRO A 126 -26.80 1.01 -11.57
C PRO A 126 -26.61 2.53 -11.53
N VAL A 127 -26.94 3.23 -12.63
CA VAL A 127 -26.84 4.71 -12.70
C VAL A 127 -27.59 5.37 -11.55
N ASP A 128 -28.82 4.92 -11.26
CA ASP A 128 -29.62 5.50 -10.18
C ASP A 128 -28.96 5.31 -8.80
N SER A 129 -28.21 4.22 -8.59
CA SER A 129 -27.44 4.00 -7.36
C SER A 129 -26.23 4.94 -7.26
N PHE A 130 -25.49 5.13 -8.35
CA PHE A 130 -24.42 6.12 -8.41
C PHE A 130 -24.93 7.55 -8.15
N LEU A 131 -26.12 7.89 -8.66
CA LEU A 131 -26.73 9.20 -8.46
C LEU A 131 -27.13 9.47 -7.00
N GLU A 132 -27.17 8.45 -6.13
CA GLU A 132 -27.42 8.65 -4.70
C GLU A 132 -26.27 9.39 -3.98
N GLU A 133 -25.06 9.39 -4.55
CA GLU A 133 -23.94 10.22 -4.10
C GLU A 133 -24.20 11.71 -4.23
N TYR A 134 -25.16 12.10 -5.07
CA TYR A 134 -25.50 13.49 -5.36
C TYR A 134 -26.76 13.93 -4.62
N ALA A 135 -26.84 15.23 -4.36
CA ALA A 135 -28.01 15.87 -3.80
C ALA A 135 -29.24 15.60 -4.69
N PRO A 136 -30.44 15.36 -4.12
CA PRO A 136 -31.64 15.00 -4.88
C PRO A 136 -31.94 15.94 -6.06
N GLU A 137 -31.67 17.24 -5.90
CA GLU A 137 -31.92 18.29 -6.88
C GLU A 137 -31.00 18.20 -8.11
N ALA A 138 -29.83 17.57 -7.96
CA ALA A 138 -28.84 17.41 -9.03
C ALA A 138 -29.06 16.14 -9.87
N ARG A 139 -29.75 15.13 -9.32
CA ARG A 139 -29.79 13.76 -9.86
C ARG A 139 -30.38 13.69 -11.26
N GLU A 140 -31.53 14.31 -11.50
CA GLU A 140 -32.21 14.26 -12.81
C GLU A 140 -31.37 14.91 -13.92
N LYS A 141 -30.75 16.06 -13.62
CA LYS A 141 -29.88 16.75 -14.57
C LYS A 141 -28.63 15.92 -14.87
N LEU A 142 -28.03 15.32 -13.84
CA LEU A 142 -26.84 14.48 -14.01
C LEU A 142 -27.16 13.18 -14.74
N LYS A 143 -28.30 12.55 -14.45
CA LYS A 143 -28.82 11.39 -15.18
C LYS A 143 -28.92 11.68 -16.68
N THR A 144 -29.57 12.80 -17.01
CA THR A 144 -29.66 13.27 -18.39
C THR A 144 -28.25 13.47 -18.97
N SER A 145 -27.34 14.17 -18.28
CA SER A 145 -25.96 14.33 -18.77
C SER A 145 -25.31 12.98 -19.08
N LEU A 146 -25.35 12.02 -18.16
CA LEU A 146 -24.75 10.69 -18.35
C LEU A 146 -25.33 9.92 -19.55
N GLU A 147 -26.63 10.02 -19.80
CA GLU A 147 -27.29 9.41 -20.96
C GLU A 147 -26.80 10.03 -22.29
N TRP A 148 -26.65 11.36 -22.33
CA TRP A 148 -26.21 12.09 -23.51
C TRP A 148 -24.70 12.04 -23.74
N ASP A 149 -23.93 11.97 -22.66
CA ASP A 149 -22.46 11.93 -22.66
C ASP A 149 -21.93 10.52 -22.97
N GLY A 150 -22.79 9.59 -23.37
CA GLY A 150 -22.35 8.28 -23.85
C GLY A 150 -21.76 7.39 -22.76
N LEU A 151 -22.25 7.49 -21.52
CA LEU A 151 -21.93 6.54 -20.46
C LEU A 151 -22.21 5.10 -20.94
N ARG A 152 -21.24 4.21 -20.73
CA ARG A 152 -21.33 2.80 -21.12
C ARG A 152 -21.46 1.87 -19.94
N GLN A 153 -20.72 2.16 -18.88
CA GLN A 153 -20.64 1.26 -17.73
C GLN A 153 -20.24 2.06 -16.49
N ILE A 154 -20.81 1.69 -15.34
CA ILE A 154 -20.32 2.09 -14.02
C ILE A 154 -19.96 0.81 -13.27
N VAL A 155 -18.80 0.81 -12.66
CA VAL A 155 -18.44 -0.18 -11.63
C VAL A 155 -18.03 0.54 -10.37
N GLY A 156 -18.21 -0.10 -9.22
CA GLY A 156 -17.85 0.53 -7.96
C GLY A 156 -17.53 -0.45 -6.85
N ARG A 157 -16.89 0.07 -5.82
CA ARG A 157 -16.63 -0.64 -4.57
C ARG A 157 -16.69 0.33 -3.40
N GLY A 158 -17.39 -0.08 -2.34
CA GLY A 158 -17.50 0.65 -1.09
C GLY A 158 -16.86 -0.10 0.07
N TRP A 159 -16.25 0.62 0.99
CA TRP A 159 -15.80 0.06 2.26
C TRP A 159 -15.83 1.07 3.41
N THR A 160 -16.00 0.57 4.62
CA THR A 160 -15.88 1.33 5.87
C THR A 160 -14.70 0.82 6.69
N MET A 161 -13.81 1.72 7.09
CA MET A 161 -12.70 1.42 7.99
C MET A 161 -13.15 1.40 9.46
N PRO A 162 -12.43 0.71 10.37
CA PRO A 162 -12.77 0.66 11.79
C PRO A 162 -12.85 2.03 12.48
N ASP A 163 -12.20 3.04 11.91
CA ASP A 163 -12.22 4.43 12.38
C ASP A 163 -13.46 5.23 11.93
N GLY A 164 -14.40 4.56 11.25
CA GLY A 164 -15.64 5.11 10.72
C GLY A 164 -15.50 5.78 9.34
N THR A 165 -14.31 5.78 8.73
CA THR A 165 -14.13 6.38 7.40
C THR A 165 -14.78 5.50 6.34
N ARG A 166 -15.78 6.05 5.65
CA ARG A 166 -16.42 5.43 4.49
C ARG A 166 -15.68 5.85 3.23
N THR A 167 -15.45 4.90 2.33
CA THR A 167 -14.81 5.13 1.04
C THR A 167 -15.62 4.48 -0.07
N HIS A 168 -16.02 5.27 -1.06
CA HIS A 168 -16.63 4.77 -2.29
C HIS A 168 -15.71 5.07 -3.47
N VAL A 169 -15.43 4.05 -4.27
CA VAL A 169 -14.68 4.18 -5.52
C VAL A 169 -15.60 3.80 -6.66
N TYR A 170 -15.75 4.70 -7.62
CA TYR A 170 -16.50 4.48 -8.86
C TYR A 170 -15.58 4.65 -10.05
N LEU A 171 -15.73 3.78 -11.04
CA LEU A 171 -15.17 3.98 -12.38
C LEU A 171 -16.32 4.05 -13.37
N LEU A 172 -16.41 5.17 -14.09
CA LEU A 172 -17.38 5.42 -15.13
C LEU A 172 -16.65 5.34 -16.47
N ARG A 173 -17.05 4.38 -17.31
CA ARG A 173 -16.55 4.29 -18.69
C ARG A 173 -17.51 4.99 -19.63
N PHE A 174 -16.96 5.90 -20.42
CA PHE A 174 -17.65 6.65 -21.46
C PHE A 174 -17.28 6.12 -22.84
N HIS A 175 -17.86 6.69 -23.89
CA HIS A 175 -17.56 6.28 -25.26
C HIS A 175 -16.15 6.70 -25.73
N SER A 176 -15.62 7.81 -25.19
CA SER A 176 -14.29 8.34 -25.47
C SER A 176 -13.87 9.36 -24.42
N SER A 177 -12.62 9.81 -24.47
CA SER A 177 -12.06 10.81 -23.56
C SER A 177 -12.75 12.17 -23.58
N GLY A 178 -13.23 12.61 -24.75
CA GLY A 178 -13.95 13.89 -24.86
C GLY A 178 -15.21 13.95 -23.99
N PHE A 179 -15.85 12.81 -23.72
CA PHE A 179 -17.00 12.73 -22.81
C PHE A 179 -16.59 12.75 -21.34
N VAL A 180 -15.43 12.17 -21.01
CA VAL A 180 -14.84 12.27 -19.66
C VAL A 180 -14.52 13.73 -19.31
N ASP A 181 -13.98 14.49 -20.26
CA ASP A 181 -13.65 15.92 -20.08
C ASP A 181 -14.91 16.80 -19.95
N ALA A 182 -15.98 16.43 -20.66
CA ALA A 182 -17.25 17.13 -20.62
C ALA A 182 -18.01 16.89 -19.30
N PHE A 183 -17.82 15.74 -18.66
CA PHE A 183 -18.55 15.38 -17.46
C PHE A 183 -18.25 16.31 -16.26
N LYS A 184 -19.31 16.96 -15.75
CA LYS A 184 -19.25 17.93 -14.63
C LYS A 184 -19.67 17.36 -13.28
N GLY A 185 -19.94 16.05 -13.19
CA GLY A 185 -20.29 15.42 -11.92
C GLY A 185 -19.09 15.22 -10.98
N CYS A 186 -17.86 15.50 -11.42
CA CYS A 186 -16.66 15.36 -10.59
C CYS A 186 -15.75 16.58 -10.77
N ASP A 187 -16.20 17.73 -10.26
CA ASP A 187 -15.43 18.96 -10.17
C ASP A 187 -15.84 19.76 -8.90
N ALA A 188 -15.28 20.96 -8.72
CA ALA A 188 -15.56 21.80 -7.54
C ALA A 188 -17.05 22.22 -7.41
N ASN A 189 -17.85 22.11 -8.46
CA ASN A 189 -19.28 22.42 -8.46
C ASN A 189 -20.16 21.15 -8.31
N ALA A 190 -19.55 19.98 -8.09
CA ALA A 190 -20.31 18.75 -7.88
C ALA A 190 -21.21 18.90 -6.64
N GLN A 191 -22.52 18.69 -6.84
CA GLN A 191 -23.53 18.80 -5.79
C GLN A 191 -23.68 17.45 -5.09
N LEU A 192 -22.70 17.09 -4.26
CA LEU A 192 -22.71 15.84 -3.52
C LEU A 192 -23.71 15.90 -2.36
N ASN A 193 -24.31 14.75 -2.04
CA ASN A 193 -25.32 14.65 -1.00
C ASN A 193 -24.71 14.98 0.36
N GLY A 194 -25.31 15.92 1.08
CA GLY A 194 -24.81 16.37 2.39
C GLY A 194 -23.58 17.26 2.36
N VAL A 195 -23.03 17.59 1.18
CA VAL A 195 -21.86 18.46 1.02
C VAL A 195 -22.30 19.86 0.63
N SER A 196 -21.86 20.87 1.37
CA SER A 196 -22.30 22.27 1.14
C SER A 196 -21.55 22.94 0.00
N ALA A 197 -20.23 22.76 -0.06
CA ALA A 197 -19.35 23.27 -1.11
C ALA A 197 -18.03 22.49 -1.10
N LEU A 198 -17.42 22.36 -2.28
CA LEU A 198 -16.09 21.78 -2.44
C LEU A 198 -15.08 22.87 -2.75
N ASP A 199 -13.88 22.74 -2.17
CA ASP A 199 -12.70 23.52 -2.52
C ASP A 199 -11.54 22.56 -2.85
N LEU A 200 -10.48 23.07 -3.48
CA LEU A 200 -9.27 22.28 -3.71
C LEU A 200 -8.68 21.81 -2.38
N ASP A 201 -8.17 20.58 -2.35
CA ASP A 201 -7.43 20.09 -1.18
C ASP A 201 -6.08 20.82 -1.09
N ASP A 202 -5.94 21.67 -0.07
CA ASP A 202 -4.74 22.48 0.16
C ASP A 202 -3.48 21.65 0.38
N VAL A 203 -3.61 20.50 1.08
CA VAL A 203 -2.48 19.63 1.41
C VAL A 203 -1.96 18.98 0.13
N TRP A 204 -2.87 18.48 -0.70
CA TRP A 204 -2.58 17.94 -2.03
C TRP A 204 -1.96 19.00 -2.95
N SER A 205 -2.59 20.18 -3.02
CA SER A 205 -2.16 21.27 -3.91
C SER A 205 -0.76 21.75 -3.57
N LYS A 206 -0.45 21.89 -2.27
CA LYS A 206 0.91 22.22 -1.80
C LYS A 206 1.91 21.12 -2.12
N ALA A 207 1.57 19.85 -1.87
CA ALA A 207 2.45 18.72 -2.16
C ALA A 207 2.77 18.62 -3.67
N LYS A 208 1.75 18.73 -4.54
CA LYS A 208 1.90 18.75 -6.01
C LYS A 208 2.78 19.92 -6.45
N GLY A 209 2.55 21.12 -5.91
CA GLY A 209 3.36 22.30 -6.20
C GLY A 209 4.83 22.16 -5.76
N THR A 210 5.11 21.52 -4.62
CA THR A 210 6.48 21.23 -4.19
C THR A 210 7.18 20.23 -5.12
N GLN A 211 6.48 19.17 -5.55
CA GLN A 211 7.03 18.16 -6.45
C GLN A 211 7.32 18.71 -7.86
N MET A 212 6.42 19.53 -8.42
CA MET A 212 6.65 20.17 -9.72
C MET A 212 7.84 21.14 -9.71
N ASN A 213 8.10 21.78 -8.57
CA ASN A 213 9.24 22.69 -8.41
C ASN A 213 10.56 21.97 -8.05
N SER A 214 10.54 20.68 -7.73
CA SER A 214 11.76 19.90 -7.50
C SER A 214 12.25 19.26 -8.80
N THR A 215 13.04 20.01 -9.58
CA THR A 215 13.66 19.60 -10.86
C THR A 215 14.70 18.47 -10.77
N ALA A 216 14.86 17.78 -9.63
CA ALA A 216 16.08 17.01 -9.35
C ALA A 216 15.89 15.62 -8.73
N LEU A 217 14.68 15.07 -8.65
CA LEU A 217 14.50 13.70 -8.14
C LEU A 217 13.61 12.90 -9.08
N ASP A 218 14.24 12.11 -9.95
CA ASP A 218 13.66 10.88 -10.51
C ASP A 218 13.37 9.92 -9.35
N PHE A 219 12.29 10.19 -8.61
CA PHE A 219 11.70 9.22 -7.70
C PHE A 219 10.88 8.25 -8.56
N PRO A 220 11.07 6.93 -8.45
CA PRO A 220 10.09 5.98 -8.96
C PRO A 220 8.77 6.26 -8.22
N GLY A 221 7.77 6.79 -8.91
CA GLY A 221 6.51 7.26 -8.31
C GLY A 221 6.42 8.78 -8.10
N ALA A 222 7.38 9.58 -8.58
CA ALA A 222 7.15 11.00 -8.84
C ALA A 222 6.06 11.08 -9.91
N ALA A 223 4.85 11.40 -9.49
CA ALA A 223 3.67 11.35 -10.33
C ALA A 223 3.66 12.53 -11.31
N TYR A 224 4.52 12.46 -12.32
CA TYR A 224 4.11 12.89 -13.66
C TYR A 224 2.99 11.95 -14.06
N PHE A 225 1.75 12.33 -13.74
CA PHE A 225 0.54 11.68 -14.23
C PHE A 225 0.40 12.00 -15.73
N ASP A 226 1.35 11.54 -16.54
CA ASP A 226 1.31 11.72 -17.99
C ASP A 226 0.11 10.91 -18.50
N GLY A 227 -0.94 11.61 -18.93
CA GLY A 227 -2.19 10.99 -19.41
C GLY A 227 -3.34 10.85 -18.40
N THR A 228 -3.16 11.17 -17.10
CA THR A 228 -4.24 11.18 -16.11
C THR A 228 -4.42 12.56 -15.47
N ASP A 229 -5.51 13.27 -15.79
CA ASP A 229 -5.88 14.51 -15.10
C ASP A 229 -6.49 14.19 -13.72
N LEU A 230 -5.72 14.48 -12.67
CA LEU A 230 -6.09 14.25 -11.28
C LEU A 230 -6.35 15.57 -10.54
N SER A 231 -7.59 15.72 -10.08
CA SER A 231 -8.04 16.80 -9.19
C SER A 231 -8.52 16.23 -7.85
N VAL A 232 -8.19 16.92 -6.76
CA VAL A 232 -8.56 16.51 -5.40
C VAL A 232 -9.24 17.67 -4.70
N TYR A 233 -10.42 17.39 -4.17
CA TYR A 233 -11.28 18.35 -3.50
C TYR A 233 -11.57 17.93 -2.07
N GLN A 234 -11.83 18.91 -1.23
CA GLN A 234 -12.29 18.73 0.14
C GLN A 234 -13.54 19.57 0.36
N GLU A 235 -14.46 19.05 1.17
CA GLU A 235 -15.59 19.82 1.65
C GLU A 235 -15.08 21.01 2.47
N MET A 236 -15.57 22.19 2.11
CA MET A 236 -15.42 23.37 2.95
C MET A 236 -16.13 23.12 4.28
N LYS A 237 -15.47 23.42 5.41
CA LYS A 237 -16.01 23.15 6.75
C LYS A 237 -17.51 23.41 6.80
N PRO A 238 -18.34 22.38 7.07
CA PRO A 238 -19.78 22.52 7.00
C PRO A 238 -20.26 23.61 7.98
N VAL A 239 -21.30 24.34 7.61
CA VAL A 239 -21.97 25.26 8.56
C VAL A 239 -22.76 24.47 9.61
N THR A 240 -23.20 23.24 9.28
CA THR A 240 -24.11 22.43 10.11
C THR A 240 -23.82 20.92 10.14
N GLY A 241 -22.94 20.39 9.28
CA GLY A 241 -22.63 18.96 9.16
C GLY A 241 -21.63 18.44 10.21
N GLU A 242 -21.85 17.20 10.66
CA GLU A 242 -20.93 16.49 11.57
C GLU A 242 -19.88 15.64 10.82
N GLU A 243 -20.03 15.47 9.51
CA GLU A 243 -19.12 14.72 8.64
C GLU A 243 -18.38 15.67 7.71
N GLN A 244 -17.15 15.31 7.33
CA GLN A 244 -16.43 15.93 6.23
C GLN A 244 -16.34 14.93 5.08
N THR A 245 -16.45 15.43 3.85
CA THR A 245 -16.23 14.67 2.63
C THR A 245 -14.98 15.15 1.88
N LYS A 246 -14.22 14.24 1.28
CA LYS A 246 -13.17 14.52 0.30
C LYS A 246 -13.39 13.72 -0.97
N VAL A 247 -13.01 14.28 -2.12
CA VAL A 247 -13.33 13.73 -3.44
C VAL A 247 -12.11 13.80 -4.34
N GLY A 248 -11.69 12.66 -4.90
CA GLY A 248 -10.66 12.58 -5.93
C GLY A 248 -11.30 12.28 -7.28
N CYS A 249 -10.99 13.08 -8.29
CA CYS A 249 -11.46 12.93 -9.66
C CYS A 249 -10.26 12.62 -10.57
N LEU A 250 -10.31 11.45 -11.22
CA LEU A 250 -9.27 10.90 -12.08
C LEU A 250 -9.81 10.78 -13.50
N ARG A 251 -9.29 11.54 -14.46
CA ARG A 251 -9.66 11.45 -15.88
C ARG A 251 -8.53 10.82 -16.66
N THR A 252 -8.79 9.68 -17.29
CA THR A 252 -7.79 8.92 -18.05
C THR A 252 -8.48 8.25 -19.24
N GLY A 253 -8.18 8.72 -20.45
CA GLY A 253 -8.82 8.22 -21.66
C GLY A 253 -10.34 8.20 -21.55
N ASP A 254 -10.96 7.05 -21.82
CA ASP A 254 -12.41 6.83 -21.76
C ASP A 254 -12.99 6.58 -20.35
N VAL A 255 -12.18 6.69 -19.28
CA VAL A 255 -12.59 6.39 -17.90
C VAL A 255 -12.47 7.62 -16.99
N LEU A 256 -13.53 7.87 -16.22
CA LEU A 256 -13.52 8.72 -15.04
C LEU A 256 -13.48 7.84 -13.79
N GLY A 257 -12.43 7.96 -12.99
CA GLY A 257 -12.39 7.47 -11.62
C GLY A 257 -12.85 8.54 -10.63
N MET A 258 -13.73 8.16 -9.71
CA MET A 258 -14.19 9.02 -8.62
C MET A 258 -13.98 8.29 -7.29
N VAL A 259 -13.23 8.90 -6.38
CA VAL A 259 -13.00 8.39 -5.02
C VAL A 259 -13.63 9.37 -4.05
N ILE A 260 -14.64 8.93 -3.30
CA ILE A 260 -15.26 9.71 -2.23
C ILE A 260 -14.84 9.11 -0.90
N GLN A 261 -14.36 9.94 0.03
CA GLN A 261 -14.18 9.54 1.42
C GLN A 261 -14.96 10.47 2.34
N SER A 262 -15.76 9.89 3.22
CA SER A 262 -16.52 10.63 4.23
C SER A 262 -16.26 10.08 5.61
N ARG A 263 -16.26 10.97 6.61
CA ARG A 263 -16.08 10.58 8.00
C ARG A 263 -16.69 11.62 8.92
N LYS A 264 -17.25 11.16 10.04
CA LYS A 264 -17.55 12.04 11.17
C LYS A 264 -16.28 12.78 11.63
N GLY A 265 -16.38 14.09 11.78
CA GLY A 265 -15.24 14.97 12.02
C GLY A 265 -14.46 15.24 10.75
N GLU A 266 -13.23 14.78 10.69
CA GLU A 266 -12.29 15.08 9.59
C GLU A 266 -11.80 13.81 8.91
N VAL A 267 -11.78 13.83 7.57
CA VAL A 267 -11.16 12.80 6.75
C VAL A 267 -9.65 13.04 6.75
N ALA A 268 -8.91 12.09 7.30
CA ALA A 268 -7.45 12.18 7.34
C ALA A 268 -6.88 12.26 5.91
N PRO A 269 -6.00 13.25 5.61
CA PRO A 269 -5.51 13.46 4.24
C PRO A 269 -4.66 12.29 3.73
N VAL A 270 -3.85 11.67 4.59
CA VAL A 270 -2.93 10.60 4.18
C VAL A 270 -3.63 9.37 3.57
N PRO A 271 -4.59 8.70 4.25
CA PRO A 271 -5.26 7.54 3.68
C PRO A 271 -6.10 7.91 2.45
N PHE A 272 -6.66 9.11 2.41
CA PHE A 272 -7.38 9.62 1.25
C PHE A 272 -6.48 9.79 0.03
N HIS A 273 -5.38 10.54 0.16
CA HIS A 273 -4.41 10.75 -0.91
C HIS A 273 -3.78 9.43 -1.37
N GLN A 274 -3.49 8.52 -0.44
CA GLN A 274 -3.03 7.17 -0.78
C GLN A 274 -4.05 6.44 -1.66
N THR A 275 -5.33 6.46 -1.30
CA THR A 275 -6.41 5.80 -2.07
C THR A 275 -6.50 6.35 -3.49
N VAL A 276 -6.45 7.67 -3.63
CA VAL A 276 -6.46 8.35 -4.94
C VAL A 276 -5.25 7.99 -5.79
N ILE A 277 -4.05 7.98 -5.21
CA ILE A 277 -2.81 7.60 -5.90
C ILE A 277 -2.87 6.15 -6.37
N LEU A 278 -3.27 5.22 -5.50
CA LEU A 278 -3.34 3.80 -5.83
C LEU A 278 -4.40 3.52 -6.91
N GLN A 279 -5.53 4.23 -6.89
CA GLN A 279 -6.52 4.14 -7.95
C GLN A 279 -6.00 4.71 -9.27
N SER A 280 -5.24 5.81 -9.24
CA SER A 280 -4.59 6.38 -10.44
C SER A 280 -3.60 5.40 -11.07
N GLN A 281 -2.81 4.69 -10.25
CA GLN A 281 -1.87 3.65 -10.71
C GLN A 281 -2.56 2.47 -11.39
N LEU A 282 -3.78 2.12 -10.99
CA LEU A 282 -4.56 1.09 -11.68
C LEU A 282 -5.07 1.56 -13.04
N LEU A 283 -5.21 2.86 -13.25
CA LEU A 283 -5.72 3.47 -14.48
C LEU A 283 -4.61 3.97 -15.43
N SER A 284 -3.34 3.79 -15.06
CA SER A 284 -2.19 4.21 -15.87
C SER A 284 -1.61 3.06 -16.69
#